data_AF-A0A5E6MPF7-F1
#
_entry.id   AF-A0A5E6MPF7-F1
#
_cell.length_a   1.000
_cell.length_b   1.000
_cell.length_c   1.000
_cell.angle_alpha   90.00
_cell.angle_beta   90.00
_cell.angle_gamma   90.00
#
_symmetry.space_group_name_H-M   'P 1'
#
loop_
_entity.id
_entity.type
_entity.pdbx_description
1 polymer ?
#
loop_
_entity_poly.entity_id
_entity_poly.type
_entity_poly.pdbx_seq_one_letter_code
_entity_poly.pdbx_strand_id
1 'polypeptide(L)'
;MPIAEFPKEIFALLKAHRSPESYAAEPAVLPRSEGAAGSADDSDLLQRGEAAVEDAFRRDCAVLDAAGYDLEVVFDQPSLKRVKVRKGADSIGIEWALDSAIRYFPFQEDEELGWTLSMPDLAVNKALTTAYQGQPGDVVEMIFFHKTFLPLAAIVWAANGKDPRWTPDRLLDGMRRHSRLSVPELAPYFPDGNVDHPEIKMEFLAILYKAEELVHQLPPEDLGCFYLEPGSRRPAMPDLSRIGDYIRVQPAVGGVWPAISFDLLLRRQPAAVVRSFLSEYRSF
;
A
#
# COMPACT_ATOMS: atom_id res chain seq x y z
N MET A 1 -7.83 -9.92 -2.91
CA MET A 1 -8.05 -11.39 -2.82
C MET A 1 -8.22 -11.73 -1.33
N PRO A 2 -8.99 -12.76 -0.92
CA PRO A 2 -8.98 -13.17 0.49
C PRO A 2 -7.54 -13.39 0.96
N ILE A 3 -7.22 -12.89 2.15
CA ILE A 3 -5.98 -13.23 2.86
C ILE A 3 -5.88 -14.77 2.92
N ALA A 4 -4.67 -15.35 2.86
CA ALA A 4 -4.51 -16.79 3.13
C ALA A 4 -5.07 -17.15 4.51
N GLU A 5 -5.54 -18.38 4.71
CA GLU A 5 -6.24 -18.77 5.94
C GLU A 5 -5.36 -18.59 7.19
N PHE A 6 -4.07 -18.91 7.10
CA PHE A 6 -3.15 -18.76 8.23
C PHE A 6 -2.97 -17.30 8.69
N PRO A 7 -2.64 -16.32 7.82
CA PRO A 7 -2.65 -14.92 8.23
C PRO A 7 -4.03 -14.42 8.67
N LYS A 8 -5.15 -14.89 8.10
CA LYS A 8 -6.50 -14.51 8.58
C LYS A 8 -6.71 -14.87 10.04
N GLU A 9 -6.30 -16.07 10.46
CA GLU A 9 -6.39 -16.48 11.86
C GLU A 9 -5.65 -15.52 12.78
N ILE A 10 -4.44 -15.11 12.36
CA ILE A 10 -3.63 -14.15 13.13
C ILE A 10 -4.31 -12.78 13.17
N PHE A 11 -4.76 -12.23 12.05
CA PHE A 11 -5.46 -10.94 12.04
C PHE A 11 -6.78 -11.00 12.82
N ALA A 12 -7.48 -12.13 12.83
CA ALA A 12 -8.69 -12.30 13.64
C ALA A 12 -8.39 -12.17 15.14
N LEU A 13 -7.20 -12.58 15.60
CA LEU A 13 -6.75 -12.39 16.97
C LEU A 13 -6.33 -10.94 17.24
N LEU A 14 -5.62 -10.31 16.30
CA LEU A 14 -5.02 -8.99 16.48
C LEU A 14 -5.96 -7.81 16.19
N LYS A 15 -7.05 -8.04 15.44
CA LYS A 15 -7.95 -6.96 14.99
C LYS A 15 -8.61 -6.20 16.14
N ALA A 16 -8.87 -6.88 17.26
CA ALA A 16 -9.47 -6.26 18.46
C ALA A 16 -8.56 -5.20 19.10
N HIS A 17 -7.26 -5.23 18.80
CA HIS A 17 -6.28 -4.26 19.27
C HIS A 17 -6.04 -3.11 18.29
N ARG A 18 -6.61 -3.18 17.08
CA ARG A 18 -6.42 -2.14 16.06
C ARG A 18 -7.29 -0.92 16.35
N SER A 19 -6.79 0.23 15.92
CA SER A 19 -7.43 1.54 16.05
C SER A 19 -6.84 2.50 15.00
N PRO A 20 -7.36 3.74 14.89
CA PRO A 20 -6.67 4.80 14.14
C PRO A 20 -5.20 5.04 14.57
N GLU A 21 -4.79 4.62 15.76
CA GLU A 21 -3.40 4.76 16.21
C GLU A 21 -2.57 3.48 16.00
N SER A 22 -3.21 2.43 15.50
CA SER A 22 -2.68 1.08 15.36
C SER A 22 -3.40 0.29 14.25
N TYR A 23 -2.89 0.26 13.02
CA TYR A 23 -3.64 -0.21 11.84
C TYR A 23 -2.79 -1.07 10.91
N ALA A 24 -3.43 -1.83 10.02
CA ALA A 24 -2.73 -2.62 9.02
C ALA A 24 -2.39 -1.77 7.78
N ALA A 25 -1.17 -1.91 7.27
CA ALA A 25 -0.80 -1.51 5.91
C ALA A 25 -0.97 -2.72 4.99
N GLU A 26 -2.03 -2.73 4.19
CA GLU A 26 -2.29 -3.82 3.27
C GLU A 26 -1.96 -3.48 1.83
N PRO A 27 -1.42 -4.45 1.07
CA PRO A 27 -1.40 -4.37 -0.39
C PRO A 27 -2.82 -4.38 -0.97
N ALA A 28 -3.02 -3.69 -2.09
CA ALA A 28 -4.31 -3.57 -2.75
C ALA A 28 -4.65 -4.76 -3.67
N VAL A 29 -3.64 -5.53 -4.09
CA VAL A 29 -3.76 -6.45 -5.26
C VAL A 29 -3.11 -7.80 -5.02
N LEU A 30 -1.98 -7.82 -4.34
CA LEU A 30 -1.12 -9.00 -4.40
C LEU A 30 -1.58 -10.07 -3.41
N PRO A 31 -1.68 -11.34 -3.87
CA PRO A 31 -1.76 -12.48 -2.97
C PRO A 31 -0.63 -12.46 -1.94
N ARG A 32 -0.95 -12.76 -0.68
CA ARG A 32 0.03 -13.34 0.25
C ARG A 32 0.08 -14.84 -0.05
N SER A 33 0.95 -15.25 -0.98
CA SER A 33 1.17 -16.68 -1.23
C SER A 33 2.05 -17.26 -0.14
N GLU A 34 1.68 -18.41 0.42
CA GLU A 34 2.53 -19.15 1.36
C GLU A 34 3.80 -19.65 0.67
N GLY A 35 4.97 -19.40 1.27
CA GLY A 35 6.18 -20.20 1.04
C GLY A 35 7.19 -19.69 0.01
N ALA A 36 7.14 -18.42 -0.39
CA ALA A 36 8.18 -17.83 -1.22
C ALA A 36 9.33 -17.30 -0.36
N ALA A 37 10.39 -18.11 -0.20
CA ALA A 37 11.59 -17.68 0.50
C ALA A 37 12.21 -16.43 -0.16
N GLY A 38 12.12 -15.27 0.52
CA GLY A 38 13.01 -14.13 0.31
C GLY A 38 12.36 -12.77 0.02
N SER A 39 11.05 -12.65 -0.21
CA SER A 39 10.41 -11.34 -0.44
C SER A 39 8.88 -11.50 -0.45
N ALA A 40 8.17 -10.80 0.44
CA ALA A 40 6.71 -10.67 0.56
C ALA A 40 5.90 -11.68 1.42
N ASP A 41 6.43 -12.04 2.59
CA ASP A 41 5.68 -12.74 3.66
C ASP A 41 5.41 -11.84 4.91
N ASP A 42 5.66 -10.52 4.79
CA ASP A 42 5.54 -9.59 5.92
C ASP A 42 4.18 -8.86 5.93
N SER A 43 3.56 -8.80 7.10
CA SER A 43 2.37 -8.00 7.38
C SER A 43 2.73 -6.80 8.24
N ASP A 44 2.52 -5.60 7.71
CA ASP A 44 2.87 -4.36 8.39
C ASP A 44 1.70 -3.85 9.27
N LEU A 45 1.95 -3.76 10.58
CA LEU A 45 1.11 -3.11 11.56
C LEU A 45 1.72 -1.76 11.95
N LEU A 46 1.11 -0.69 11.46
CA LEU A 46 1.58 0.67 11.63
C LEU A 46 1.10 1.30 12.93
N GLN A 47 2.02 1.98 13.62
CA GLN A 47 1.79 2.60 14.94
C GLN A 47 2.17 4.07 14.93
N ARG A 48 1.45 4.89 15.72
CA ARG A 48 1.78 6.30 15.88
C ARG A 48 2.66 6.54 17.11
N GLY A 49 3.97 6.42 16.90
CA GLY A 49 5.00 6.69 17.90
C GLY A 49 5.71 5.41 18.39
N GLU A 50 6.97 5.55 18.79
CA GLU A 50 7.80 4.41 19.23
C GLU A 50 7.23 3.71 20.47
N ALA A 51 6.66 4.45 21.41
CA ALA A 51 5.98 3.86 22.56
C ALA A 51 4.78 2.99 22.14
N ALA A 52 4.03 3.44 21.11
CA ALA A 52 2.92 2.66 20.56
C ALA A 52 3.40 1.42 19.80
N VAL A 53 4.58 1.47 19.17
CA VAL A 53 5.26 0.30 18.60
C VAL A 53 5.51 -0.76 19.67
N GLU A 54 6.18 -0.39 20.75
CA GLU A 54 6.47 -1.31 21.85
C GLU A 54 5.20 -1.87 22.51
N ASP A 55 4.22 -1.01 22.80
CA ASP A 55 2.97 -1.42 23.44
C ASP A 55 2.12 -2.33 22.54
N ALA A 56 2.07 -2.08 21.23
CA ALA A 56 1.36 -2.95 20.29
C ALA A 56 2.08 -4.29 20.15
N PHE A 57 3.40 -4.27 19.93
CA PHE A 57 4.24 -5.47 19.84
C PHE A 57 4.04 -6.38 21.06
N ARG A 58 4.17 -5.83 22.28
CA ARG A 58 4.02 -6.62 23.51
C ARG A 58 2.63 -7.24 23.66
N ARG A 59 1.58 -6.45 23.39
CA ARG A 59 0.19 -6.93 23.53
C ARG A 59 -0.13 -8.00 22.49
N ASP A 60 0.30 -7.81 21.26
CA ASP A 60 0.02 -8.73 20.17
C ASP A 60 0.81 -10.03 20.33
N CYS A 61 2.09 -9.97 20.69
CA CYS A 61 2.89 -11.16 21.00
C CYS A 61 2.30 -11.96 22.16
N ALA A 62 1.80 -11.31 23.21
CA ALA A 62 1.15 -12.00 24.32
C ALA A 62 -0.12 -12.76 23.89
N VAL A 63 -0.91 -12.19 22.97
CA VAL A 63 -2.11 -12.86 22.43
C VAL A 63 -1.72 -14.04 21.54
N LEU A 64 -0.70 -13.88 20.70
CA LEU A 64 -0.23 -14.95 19.82
C LEU A 64 0.39 -16.12 20.62
N ASP A 65 1.21 -15.82 21.63
CA ASP A 65 1.78 -16.84 22.52
C ASP A 65 0.67 -17.60 23.27
N ALA A 66 -0.31 -16.89 23.83
CA ALA A 66 -1.46 -17.50 24.49
C ALA A 66 -2.33 -18.36 23.55
N ALA A 67 -2.35 -18.04 22.25
CA ALA A 67 -3.03 -18.82 21.21
C ALA A 67 -2.18 -19.99 20.68
N GLY A 68 -0.96 -20.20 21.21
CA GLY A 68 -0.10 -21.34 20.91
C GLY A 68 0.76 -21.19 19.65
N TYR A 69 1.02 -19.95 19.22
CA TYR A 69 1.96 -19.69 18.12
C TYR A 69 3.40 -19.64 18.65
N ASP A 70 4.33 -20.14 17.85
CA ASP A 70 5.77 -19.97 18.09
C ASP A 70 6.23 -18.62 17.52
N LEU A 71 6.96 -17.85 18.34
CA LEU A 71 7.34 -16.46 18.04
C LEU A 71 8.86 -16.33 18.05
N GLU A 72 9.43 -16.00 16.90
CA GLU A 72 10.86 -15.67 16.77
C GLU A 72 11.01 -14.17 16.47
N VAL A 73 11.55 -13.41 17.43
CA VAL A 73 11.89 -12.00 17.20
C VAL A 73 13.13 -11.93 16.32
N VAL A 74 12.96 -11.44 15.08
CA VAL A 74 14.03 -11.35 14.09
C VAL A 74 14.60 -9.93 13.96
N PHE A 75 13.86 -8.92 14.43
CA PHE A 75 14.32 -7.53 14.47
C PHE A 75 13.69 -6.77 15.63
N ASP A 76 14.50 -5.99 16.35
CA ASP A 76 14.06 -5.20 17.49
C ASP A 76 14.76 -3.83 17.48
N GLN A 77 14.02 -2.79 17.09
CA GLN A 77 14.39 -1.39 17.24
C GLN A 77 13.17 -0.57 17.71
N PRO A 78 13.37 0.62 18.31
CA PRO A 78 12.27 1.46 18.79
C PRO A 78 11.22 1.81 17.72
N SER A 79 11.66 2.00 16.47
CA SER A 79 10.78 2.37 15.35
C SER A 79 10.27 1.19 14.53
N LEU A 80 10.78 -0.02 14.77
CA LEU A 80 10.44 -1.21 14.00
C LEU A 80 10.74 -2.48 14.80
N LYS A 81 9.72 -3.33 14.97
CA LYS A 81 9.85 -4.69 15.49
C LYS A 81 9.42 -5.67 14.43
N ARG A 82 10.10 -6.81 14.29
CA ARG A 82 9.70 -7.89 13.38
C ARG A 82 9.74 -9.23 14.09
N VAL A 83 8.67 -10.00 13.92
CA VAL A 83 8.52 -11.35 14.46
C VAL A 83 8.15 -12.30 13.35
N LYS A 84 8.80 -13.45 13.30
CA LYS A 84 8.33 -14.59 12.55
C LYS A 84 7.41 -15.42 13.42
N VAL A 85 6.14 -15.49 13.04
CA VAL A 85 5.07 -16.22 13.73
C VAL A 85 4.88 -17.56 13.04
N ARG A 86 4.87 -18.66 13.79
CA ARG A 86 4.75 -20.03 13.26
C ARG A 86 3.66 -20.83 13.96
N LYS A 87 3.04 -21.76 13.22
CA LYS A 87 2.18 -22.81 13.77
C LYS A 87 2.26 -24.05 12.88
N GLY A 88 2.84 -25.13 13.40
CA GLY A 88 3.08 -26.32 12.57
C GLY A 88 4.05 -26.02 11.43
N ALA A 89 3.59 -26.22 10.18
CA ALA A 89 4.37 -25.95 8.98
C ALA A 89 4.23 -24.50 8.47
N ASP A 90 3.23 -23.77 8.97
CA ASP A 90 2.89 -22.44 8.46
C ASP A 90 3.71 -21.36 9.18
N SER A 91 4.10 -20.33 8.45
CA SER A 91 4.82 -19.19 9.01
C SER A 91 4.52 -17.88 8.29
N ILE A 92 4.52 -16.77 9.03
CA ILE A 92 4.39 -15.41 8.49
C ILE A 92 5.32 -14.46 9.24
N GLY A 93 5.81 -13.42 8.58
CA GLY A 93 6.43 -12.29 9.25
C GLY A 93 5.40 -11.23 9.62
N ILE A 94 5.49 -10.67 10.82
CA ILE A 94 4.71 -9.52 11.25
C ILE A 94 5.65 -8.42 11.67
N GLU A 95 5.40 -7.23 11.17
CA GLU A 95 6.15 -6.03 11.48
C GLU A 95 5.26 -5.05 12.25
N TRP A 96 5.80 -4.47 13.31
CA TRP A 96 5.23 -3.31 13.96
C TRP A 96 6.13 -2.12 13.66
N ALA A 97 5.65 -1.21 12.83
CA ALA A 97 6.45 -0.11 12.32
C ALA A 97 5.88 1.25 12.70
N LEU A 98 6.76 2.21 12.95
CA LEU A 98 6.40 3.61 13.13
C LEU A 98 5.93 4.20 11.79
N ASP A 99 4.72 4.75 11.74
CA ASP A 99 4.23 5.50 10.56
C ASP A 99 4.19 7.01 10.80
N SER A 100 4.21 7.75 9.70
CA SER A 100 3.94 9.18 9.67
C SER A 100 2.51 9.47 10.10
N ALA A 101 2.33 10.52 10.91
CA ALA A 101 1.00 11.01 11.26
C ALA A 101 0.28 11.68 10.06
N ILE A 102 1.00 12.00 8.99
CA ILE A 102 0.52 12.76 7.82
C ILE A 102 -0.25 11.85 6.85
N ARG A 103 -1.47 12.25 6.52
CA ARG A 103 -2.37 11.54 5.59
C ARG A 103 -3.43 12.49 5.01
N TYR A 104 -4.07 12.09 3.93
CA TYR A 104 -5.11 12.88 3.27
C TYR A 104 -6.50 12.60 3.85
N PHE A 105 -6.81 11.33 4.06
CA PHE A 105 -8.13 10.90 4.47
C PHE A 105 -8.09 10.18 5.83
N PRO A 106 -9.22 10.17 6.56
CA PRO A 106 -9.35 9.38 7.78
C PRO A 106 -9.13 7.88 7.52
N PHE A 107 -8.80 7.16 8.59
CA PHE A 107 -8.76 5.71 8.59
C PHE A 107 -10.10 5.07 8.27
N GLN A 108 -10.05 3.83 7.81
CA GLN A 108 -11.21 3.02 7.52
C GLN A 108 -11.24 1.80 8.43
N GLU A 109 -12.41 1.48 8.96
CA GLU A 109 -12.66 0.19 9.59
C GLU A 109 -12.60 -0.90 8.52
N ASP A 110 -11.99 -2.02 8.87
CA ASP A 110 -11.90 -3.21 8.02
C ASP A 110 -12.33 -4.44 8.82
N GLU A 111 -13.18 -5.28 8.24
CA GLU A 111 -13.79 -6.41 8.94
C GLU A 111 -12.76 -7.51 9.28
N GLU A 112 -11.76 -7.69 8.41
CA GLU A 112 -10.70 -8.69 8.57
C GLU A 112 -9.56 -8.14 9.42
N LEU A 113 -9.20 -6.86 9.27
CA LEU A 113 -7.99 -6.28 9.83
C LEU A 113 -8.25 -5.36 11.02
N GLY A 114 -9.50 -4.98 11.28
CA GLY A 114 -9.87 -3.96 12.26
C GLY A 114 -9.80 -2.55 11.68
N TRP A 115 -8.60 -2.07 11.32
CA TRP A 115 -8.39 -0.72 10.78
C TRP A 115 -7.31 -0.70 9.69
N THR A 116 -7.53 0.10 8.65
CA THR A 116 -6.60 0.28 7.51
C THR A 116 -6.61 1.73 6.99
N LEU A 117 -5.64 2.05 6.13
CA LEU A 117 -5.58 3.31 5.41
C LEU A 117 -6.65 3.38 4.33
N SER A 118 -7.06 4.61 3.99
CA SER A 118 -7.88 4.84 2.81
C SER A 118 -7.15 4.38 1.54
N MET A 119 -7.90 3.95 0.51
CA MET A 119 -7.30 3.57 -0.79
C MET A 119 -6.38 4.66 -1.39
N PRO A 120 -6.73 5.97 -1.36
CA PRO A 120 -5.80 7.03 -1.76
C PRO A 120 -4.49 7.06 -0.95
N ASP A 121 -4.57 6.92 0.38
CA ASP A 121 -3.40 6.93 1.25
C ASP A 121 -2.54 5.66 1.08
N LEU A 122 -3.16 4.49 0.82
CA LEU A 122 -2.47 3.27 0.45
C LEU A 122 -1.68 3.44 -0.85
N ALA A 123 -2.29 4.03 -1.88
CA ALA A 123 -1.63 4.29 -3.16
C ALA A 123 -0.42 5.23 -3.01
N VAL A 124 -0.57 6.29 -2.20
CA VAL A 124 0.54 7.21 -1.89
C VAL A 124 1.66 6.52 -1.10
N ASN A 125 1.33 5.73 -0.08
CA ASN A 125 2.31 4.95 0.66
C ASN A 125 3.06 3.99 -0.24
N LYS A 126 2.32 3.28 -1.10
CA LYS A 126 2.92 2.37 -2.07
C LYS A 126 3.89 3.12 -2.98
N ALA A 127 3.49 4.26 -3.54
CA ALA A 127 4.37 5.08 -4.37
C ALA A 127 5.67 5.51 -3.66
N LEU A 128 5.59 5.92 -2.39
CA LEU A 128 6.76 6.27 -1.58
C LEU A 128 7.68 5.06 -1.37
N THR A 129 7.11 3.90 -1.01
CA THR A 129 7.85 2.65 -0.83
C THR A 129 8.51 2.19 -2.12
N THR A 130 7.79 2.20 -3.25
CA THR A 130 8.34 1.83 -4.57
C THR A 130 9.52 2.72 -4.95
N ALA A 131 9.41 4.03 -4.69
CA ALA A 131 10.48 4.96 -5.01
C ALA A 131 11.71 4.81 -4.11
N TYR A 132 11.54 4.48 -2.83
CA TYR A 132 12.63 4.36 -1.87
C TYR A 132 13.36 3.01 -1.93
N GLN A 133 12.61 1.92 -2.02
CA GLN A 133 13.12 0.55 -1.86
C GLN A 133 12.31 -0.49 -2.64
N GLY A 134 11.75 -0.10 -3.79
CA GLY A 134 10.74 -0.89 -4.50
C GLY A 134 11.14 -2.35 -4.74
N GLN A 135 10.17 -3.23 -4.48
CA GLN A 135 10.23 -4.65 -4.77
C GLN A 135 9.39 -4.98 -6.02
N PRO A 136 9.58 -6.15 -6.65
CA PRO A 136 8.81 -6.53 -7.84
C PRO A 136 7.28 -6.51 -7.65
N GLY A 137 6.78 -6.82 -6.45
CA GLY A 137 5.37 -6.70 -6.11
C GLY A 137 4.89 -5.25 -6.14
N ASP A 138 5.69 -4.30 -5.64
CA ASP A 138 5.32 -2.89 -5.63
C ASP A 138 5.06 -2.36 -7.05
N VAL A 139 5.83 -2.83 -8.04
CA VAL A 139 5.61 -2.47 -9.45
C VAL A 139 4.24 -2.92 -9.94
N VAL A 140 3.87 -4.17 -9.66
CA VAL A 140 2.55 -4.72 -10.04
C VAL A 140 1.42 -3.94 -9.36
N GLU A 141 1.58 -3.56 -8.11
CA GLU A 141 0.59 -2.73 -7.40
C GLU A 141 0.48 -1.32 -7.97
N MET A 142 1.59 -0.69 -8.34
CA MET A 142 1.55 0.64 -8.94
C MET A 142 0.88 0.62 -10.32
N ILE A 143 1.10 -0.42 -11.14
CA ILE A 143 0.36 -0.62 -12.39
C ILE A 143 -1.14 -0.77 -12.10
N PHE A 144 -1.49 -1.58 -11.11
CA PHE A 144 -2.88 -1.77 -10.72
C PHE A 144 -3.55 -0.47 -10.28
N PHE A 145 -2.91 0.31 -9.40
CA PHE A 145 -3.45 1.58 -8.95
C PHE A 145 -3.68 2.51 -10.16
N HIS A 146 -2.71 2.57 -11.07
CA HIS A 146 -2.83 3.36 -12.30
C HIS A 146 -4.05 2.98 -13.14
N LYS A 147 -4.30 1.68 -13.32
CA LYS A 147 -5.36 1.18 -14.22
C LYS A 147 -6.75 1.17 -13.58
N THR A 148 -6.84 0.96 -12.27
CA THR A 148 -8.12 0.66 -11.60
C THR A 148 -8.59 1.73 -10.62
N PHE A 149 -7.69 2.63 -10.21
CA PHE A 149 -7.98 3.60 -9.16
C PHE A 149 -7.66 5.04 -9.58
N LEU A 150 -6.37 5.37 -9.68
CA LEU A 150 -5.92 6.75 -9.88
C LEU A 150 -4.66 6.75 -10.75
N PRO A 151 -4.55 7.61 -11.78
CA PRO A 151 -3.35 7.68 -12.60
C PRO A 151 -2.10 7.95 -11.75
N LEU A 152 -0.97 7.30 -12.10
CA LEU A 152 0.28 7.41 -11.35
C LEU A 152 0.72 8.86 -11.15
N ALA A 153 0.52 9.73 -12.14
CA ALA A 153 0.80 11.17 -12.04
C ALA A 153 0.15 11.82 -10.81
N ALA A 154 -1.13 11.56 -10.57
CA ALA A 154 -1.85 12.13 -9.43
C ALA A 154 -1.39 11.51 -8.09
N ILE A 155 -1.02 10.22 -8.09
CA ILE A 155 -0.47 9.56 -6.89
C ILE A 155 0.89 10.14 -6.52
N VAL A 156 1.83 10.25 -7.47
CA VAL A 156 3.17 10.80 -7.20
C VAL A 156 3.13 12.29 -6.90
N TRP A 157 2.19 13.02 -7.50
CA TRP A 157 1.94 14.42 -7.18
C TRP A 157 1.53 14.60 -5.72
N ALA A 158 0.57 13.80 -5.25
CA ALA A 158 0.16 13.79 -3.86
C ALA A 158 1.28 13.30 -2.93
N ALA A 159 2.08 12.30 -3.31
CA ALA A 159 3.12 11.75 -2.44
C ALA A 159 4.12 12.80 -1.88
N ASN A 160 4.40 13.88 -2.61
CA ASN A 160 5.18 15.02 -2.10
C ASN A 160 4.57 15.66 -0.84
N GLY A 161 3.24 15.80 -0.78
CA GLY A 161 2.58 16.42 0.37
C GLY A 161 2.72 15.57 1.63
N LYS A 162 2.78 14.25 1.49
CA LYS A 162 3.01 13.33 2.62
C LYS A 162 4.48 13.31 3.06
N ASP A 163 5.41 13.38 2.11
CA ASP A 163 6.85 13.44 2.38
C ASP A 163 7.54 14.51 1.51
N PRO A 164 7.72 15.73 2.03
CA PRO A 164 8.27 16.86 1.27
C PRO A 164 9.72 16.68 0.80
N ARG A 165 10.41 15.63 1.26
CA ARG A 165 11.78 15.31 0.80
C ARG A 165 11.78 14.80 -0.64
N TRP A 166 10.63 14.35 -1.14
CA TRP A 166 10.45 13.80 -2.47
C TRP A 166 9.77 14.78 -3.40
N THR A 167 10.34 15.03 -4.58
CA THR A 167 9.61 15.65 -5.69
C THR A 167 9.00 14.57 -6.59
N PRO A 168 7.96 14.88 -7.38
CA PRO A 168 7.42 13.93 -8.35
C PRO A 168 8.48 13.33 -9.27
N ASP A 169 9.42 14.14 -9.78
CA ASP A 169 10.54 13.67 -10.60
C ASP A 169 11.42 12.66 -9.87
N ARG A 170 11.76 12.93 -8.60
CA ARG A 170 12.61 12.04 -7.80
C ARG A 170 11.90 10.74 -7.47
N LEU A 171 10.58 10.76 -7.27
CA LEU A 171 9.78 9.55 -7.07
C LEU A 171 9.79 8.70 -8.34
N LEU A 172 9.49 9.30 -9.49
CA LEU A 172 9.48 8.60 -10.77
C LEU A 172 10.85 8.02 -11.11
N ASP A 173 11.95 8.76 -10.89
CA ASP A 173 13.31 8.25 -11.06
C ASP A 173 13.62 7.09 -10.09
N GLY A 174 13.24 7.21 -8.82
CA GLY A 174 13.38 6.14 -7.82
C GLY A 174 12.65 4.87 -8.27
N MET A 175 11.40 5.01 -8.72
CA MET A 175 10.60 3.89 -9.25
C MET A 175 11.26 3.25 -10.47
N ARG A 176 11.81 4.04 -11.42
CA ARG A 176 12.56 3.51 -12.58
C ARG A 176 13.80 2.72 -12.14
N ARG A 177 14.52 3.19 -11.12
CA ARG A 177 15.72 2.52 -10.61
C ARG A 177 15.42 1.21 -9.88
N HIS A 178 14.30 1.17 -9.16
CA HIS A 178 13.87 0.00 -8.39
C HIS A 178 12.96 -0.96 -9.16
N SER A 179 12.59 -0.66 -10.41
CA SER A 179 11.81 -1.56 -11.27
C SER A 179 12.63 -2.70 -11.89
N ARG A 180 13.55 -3.30 -11.13
CA ARG A 180 14.26 -4.50 -11.54
C ARG A 180 13.35 -5.69 -11.27
N LEU A 181 12.91 -6.34 -12.33
CA LEU A 181 11.99 -7.47 -12.27
C LEU A 181 12.70 -8.73 -12.75
N SER A 182 12.58 -9.80 -11.98
CA SER A 182 12.95 -11.16 -12.40
C SER A 182 11.77 -12.11 -12.22
N VAL A 183 11.73 -13.17 -13.03
CA VAL A 183 10.68 -14.19 -12.94
C VAL A 183 10.60 -14.82 -11.54
N PRO A 184 11.72 -15.22 -10.89
CA PRO A 184 11.65 -15.80 -9.54
C PRO A 184 11.06 -14.87 -8.49
N GLU A 185 11.35 -13.56 -8.57
CA GLU A 185 10.80 -12.59 -7.62
C GLU A 185 9.34 -12.23 -7.91
N LEU A 186 8.88 -12.42 -9.15
CA LEU A 186 7.49 -12.19 -9.53
C LEU A 186 6.59 -13.40 -9.31
N ALA A 187 7.13 -14.62 -9.37
CA ALA A 187 6.38 -15.87 -9.25
C ALA A 187 5.45 -15.94 -8.01
N PRO A 188 5.80 -15.44 -6.81
CA PRO A 188 4.91 -15.46 -5.64
C PRO A 188 3.60 -14.70 -5.88
N TYR A 189 3.63 -13.67 -6.72
CA TYR A 189 2.48 -12.83 -7.04
C TYR A 189 1.57 -13.44 -8.13
N PHE A 190 2.06 -14.45 -8.85
CA PHE A 190 1.38 -15.13 -9.96
C PHE A 190 1.35 -16.65 -9.76
N PRO A 191 0.70 -17.17 -8.70
CA PRO A 191 0.77 -18.59 -8.32
C PRO A 191 0.17 -19.55 -9.35
N ASP A 192 -0.73 -19.07 -10.23
CA ASP A 192 -1.46 -19.91 -11.19
C ASP A 192 -0.83 -19.96 -12.60
N GLY A 193 0.38 -19.44 -12.82
CA GLY A 193 0.96 -19.47 -14.16
C GLY A 193 2.30 -18.76 -14.34
N ASN A 194 2.89 -18.94 -15.52
CA ASN A 194 4.10 -18.23 -15.92
C ASN A 194 3.79 -16.72 -16.08
N VAL A 195 4.67 -15.88 -15.55
CA VAL A 195 4.54 -14.42 -15.59
C VAL A 195 5.25 -13.83 -16.81
N ASP A 196 4.55 -12.98 -17.55
CA ASP A 196 5.09 -12.17 -18.64
C ASP A 196 5.84 -10.95 -18.06
N HIS A 197 7.01 -11.21 -17.48
CA HIS A 197 7.81 -10.15 -16.86
C HIS A 197 8.24 -9.03 -17.83
N PRO A 198 8.52 -9.27 -19.14
CA PRO A 198 8.81 -8.19 -20.08
C PRO A 198 7.60 -7.26 -20.27
N GLU A 199 6.39 -7.81 -20.38
CA GLU A 199 5.17 -7.00 -20.53
C GLU A 199 4.95 -6.09 -19.32
N ILE A 200 5.03 -6.64 -18.10
CA ILE A 200 4.92 -5.85 -16.85
C ILE A 200 5.93 -4.69 -16.85
N LYS A 201 7.18 -4.97 -17.24
CA LYS A 201 8.24 -3.96 -17.28
C LYS A 201 7.96 -2.89 -18.32
N MET A 202 7.55 -3.27 -19.53
CA MET A 202 7.25 -2.33 -20.61
C MET A 202 6.06 -1.43 -20.26
N GLU A 203 4.99 -2.01 -19.72
CA GLU A 203 3.82 -1.24 -19.29
C GLU A 203 4.18 -0.26 -18.15
N PHE A 204 4.94 -0.71 -17.14
CA PHE A 204 5.34 0.18 -16.05
C PHE A 204 6.19 1.36 -16.55
N LEU A 205 7.15 1.11 -17.45
CA LEU A 205 7.97 2.18 -18.03
C LEU A 205 7.15 3.17 -18.86
N ALA A 206 6.14 2.68 -19.59
CA ALA A 206 5.22 3.53 -20.33
C ALA A 206 4.37 4.40 -19.40
N ILE A 207 3.86 3.82 -18.30
CA ILE A 207 3.12 4.56 -17.26
C ILE A 207 4.00 5.64 -16.64
N LEU A 208 5.25 5.32 -16.28
CA LEU A 208 6.20 6.27 -15.70
C LEU A 208 6.50 7.43 -16.66
N TYR A 209 6.73 7.13 -17.95
CA TYR A 209 6.92 8.15 -18.97
C TYR A 209 5.70 9.07 -19.09
N LYS A 210 4.48 8.50 -19.12
CA LYS A 210 3.27 9.32 -19.19
C LYS A 210 3.03 10.15 -17.92
N ALA A 211 3.36 9.59 -16.76
CA ALA A 211 3.22 10.28 -15.49
C ALA A 211 4.15 11.50 -15.44
N GLU A 212 5.39 11.39 -15.91
CA GLU A 212 6.36 12.48 -16.01
C GLU A 212 5.82 13.65 -16.86
N GLU A 213 5.30 13.37 -18.05
CA GLU A 213 4.69 14.40 -18.91
C GLU A 213 3.54 15.14 -18.22
N LEU A 214 2.75 14.43 -17.42
CA LEU A 214 1.55 14.98 -16.77
C LEU A 214 1.89 15.82 -15.54
N VAL A 215 2.86 15.39 -14.72
CA VAL A 215 3.24 16.14 -13.51
C VAL A 215 3.85 17.50 -13.84
N HIS A 216 4.56 17.63 -14.97
CA HIS A 216 5.12 18.90 -15.42
C HIS A 216 4.08 19.91 -15.93
N GLN A 217 2.85 19.47 -16.18
CA GLN A 217 1.75 20.34 -16.59
C GLN A 217 0.91 20.85 -15.41
N LEU A 218 1.10 20.29 -14.22
CA LEU A 218 0.34 20.67 -13.04
C LEU A 218 0.87 22.00 -12.43
N PRO A 219 0.00 22.85 -11.89
CA PRO A 219 0.40 24.11 -11.25
C PRO A 219 1.32 23.85 -10.04
N PRO A 220 2.53 24.43 -9.98
CA PRO A 220 3.46 24.22 -8.87
C PRO A 220 2.91 24.59 -7.48
N GLU A 221 1.98 25.55 -7.41
CA GLU A 221 1.31 25.97 -6.18
C GLU A 221 0.39 24.89 -5.57
N ASP A 222 -0.06 23.94 -6.39
CA ASP A 222 -0.93 22.83 -5.97
C ASP A 222 -0.10 21.57 -5.61
N LEU A 223 1.23 21.67 -5.58
CA LEU A 223 2.12 20.55 -5.31
C LEU A 223 1.78 19.88 -3.98
N GLY A 224 1.71 18.55 -3.99
CA GLY A 224 1.41 17.76 -2.80
C GLY A 224 -0.08 17.68 -2.45
N CYS A 225 -0.99 18.24 -3.25
CA CYS A 225 -2.43 18.04 -3.01
C CYS A 225 -2.99 16.82 -3.75
N PHE A 226 -4.13 16.29 -3.29
CA PHE A 226 -5.05 15.59 -4.17
C PHE A 226 -6.01 16.59 -4.82
N TYR A 227 -6.29 16.39 -6.11
CA TYR A 227 -7.42 17.02 -6.78
C TYR A 227 -8.65 16.13 -6.64
N LEU A 228 -9.74 16.68 -6.10
CA LEU A 228 -11.03 16.00 -6.05
C LEU A 228 -11.99 16.61 -7.07
N GLU A 229 -12.65 15.73 -7.81
CA GLU A 229 -13.71 16.14 -8.74
C GLU A 229 -14.86 16.80 -7.94
N PRO A 230 -15.36 17.99 -8.31
CA PRO A 230 -16.25 18.78 -7.44
C PRO A 230 -17.55 18.09 -7.07
N GLY A 231 -18.11 17.33 -8.00
CA GLY A 231 -19.36 16.60 -7.80
C GLY A 231 -19.17 15.30 -6.99
N SER A 232 -18.29 14.42 -7.45
CA SER A 232 -18.11 13.09 -6.85
C SER A 232 -17.21 13.10 -5.62
N ARG A 233 -16.40 14.15 -5.45
CA ARG A 233 -15.33 14.28 -4.45
C ARG A 233 -14.34 13.12 -4.47
N ARG A 234 -14.23 12.44 -5.61
CA ARG A 234 -13.25 11.36 -5.81
C ARG A 234 -11.92 11.95 -6.26
N PRO A 235 -10.78 11.42 -5.77
CA PRO A 235 -9.48 11.75 -6.33
C PRO A 235 -9.46 11.50 -7.83
N ALA A 236 -8.90 12.44 -8.58
CA ALA A 236 -8.77 12.36 -10.02
C ALA A 236 -7.48 13.06 -10.47
N MET A 237 -7.00 12.67 -11.65
CA MET A 237 -6.10 13.56 -12.40
C MET A 237 -6.96 14.73 -12.92
N PRO A 238 -6.61 15.99 -12.62
CA PRO A 238 -7.44 17.11 -13.05
C PRO A 238 -7.37 17.30 -14.56
N ASP A 239 -8.49 17.69 -15.15
CA ASP A 239 -8.50 18.30 -16.48
C ASP A 239 -7.97 19.74 -16.36
N LEU A 240 -6.81 19.99 -16.98
CA LEU A 240 -6.11 21.28 -16.92
C LEU A 240 -6.95 22.45 -17.44
N SER A 241 -7.88 22.19 -18.37
CA SER A 241 -8.75 23.24 -18.92
C SER A 241 -9.76 23.78 -17.90
N ARG A 242 -10.05 23.00 -16.85
CA ARG A 242 -10.99 23.33 -15.78
C ARG A 242 -10.41 23.07 -14.38
N ILE A 243 -9.09 23.15 -14.24
CA ILE A 243 -8.39 22.84 -12.99
C ILE A 243 -8.84 23.73 -11.82
N GLY A 244 -9.34 24.93 -12.10
CA GLY A 244 -9.91 25.84 -11.11
C GLY A 244 -11.14 25.27 -10.39
N ASP A 245 -11.85 24.33 -11.01
CA ASP A 245 -13.06 23.73 -10.44
C ASP A 245 -12.72 22.70 -9.35
N TYR A 246 -11.59 22.01 -9.49
CA TYR A 246 -11.20 20.92 -8.61
C TYR A 246 -10.92 21.40 -7.17
N ILE A 247 -11.33 20.57 -6.21
CA ILE A 247 -11.03 20.82 -4.80
C ILE A 247 -9.61 20.30 -4.52
N ARG A 248 -8.74 21.17 -3.99
CA ARG A 248 -7.41 20.74 -3.51
C ARG A 248 -7.50 20.26 -2.08
N VAL A 249 -7.01 19.05 -1.82
CA VAL A 249 -6.91 18.49 -0.48
C VAL A 249 -5.45 18.33 -0.13
N GLN A 250 -5.03 19.06 0.89
CA GLN A 250 -3.70 18.95 1.49
C GLN A 250 -3.71 17.87 2.57
N PRO A 251 -2.59 17.16 2.77
CA PRO A 251 -2.51 16.19 3.85
C PRO A 251 -2.35 16.92 5.19
N ALA A 252 -2.78 16.26 6.26
CA ALA A 252 -2.58 16.76 7.62
C ALA A 252 -2.37 15.62 8.60
N VAL A 253 -2.04 15.99 9.83
CA VAL A 253 -1.99 15.06 10.96
C VAL A 253 -3.36 14.40 11.14
N GLY A 254 -3.42 13.08 10.98
CA GLY A 254 -4.65 12.28 11.13
C GLY A 254 -5.66 12.37 9.99
N GLY A 255 -5.43 13.24 8.99
CA GLY A 255 -6.39 13.55 7.93
C GLY A 255 -7.47 14.53 8.43
N VAL A 256 -7.69 15.62 7.70
CA VAL A 256 -8.61 16.72 8.10
C VAL A 256 -9.79 16.90 7.16
N TRP A 257 -9.79 16.23 6.01
CA TRP A 257 -10.91 16.31 5.08
C TRP A 257 -12.03 15.38 5.56
N PRO A 258 -13.32 15.80 5.48
CA PRO A 258 -14.40 15.12 6.18
C PRO A 258 -14.38 13.62 5.89
N ALA A 259 -14.73 12.84 6.92
CA ALA A 259 -15.19 11.47 6.77
C ALA A 259 -16.46 11.50 5.90
N ILE A 260 -16.29 11.75 4.60
CA ILE A 260 -17.29 11.45 3.61
C ILE A 260 -17.52 9.97 3.85
N SER A 261 -18.73 9.63 4.29
CA SER A 261 -19.25 8.28 4.11
C SER A 261 -19.29 8.11 2.60
N PHE A 262 -18.14 7.70 2.07
CA PHE A 262 -18.08 7.13 0.77
C PHE A 262 -18.92 5.88 0.95
N ASP A 263 -20.13 5.88 0.40
CA ASP A 263 -20.78 4.61 0.09
C ASP A 263 -19.78 3.88 -0.82
N LEU A 264 -18.95 3.06 -0.18
CA LEU A 264 -17.98 2.16 -0.78
C LEU A 264 -16.94 2.84 -1.68
N LEU A 265 -16.16 3.82 -1.19
CA LEU A 265 -14.85 4.05 -1.83
C LEU A 265 -13.94 2.88 -1.47
N LEU A 266 -14.00 1.87 -2.33
CA LEU A 266 -12.96 0.88 -2.58
C LEU A 266 -12.53 0.18 -1.30
N ARG A 267 -13.41 -0.72 -0.84
CA ARG A 267 -12.95 -1.92 -0.12
C ARG A 267 -11.86 -2.58 -0.95
N ARG A 268 -11.02 -3.41 -0.30
CA ARG A 268 -10.14 -4.36 -0.99
C ARG A 268 -10.78 -4.84 -2.27
N GLN A 269 -10.03 -4.73 -3.36
CA GLN A 269 -10.56 -4.96 -4.68
C GLN A 269 -11.11 -6.39 -4.75
N PRO A 270 -12.33 -6.58 -5.29
CA PRO A 270 -12.96 -7.89 -5.33
C PRO A 270 -11.98 -8.90 -5.92
N ALA A 271 -11.93 -10.10 -5.35
CA ALA A 271 -10.99 -11.13 -5.82
C ALA A 271 -11.12 -11.38 -7.34
N ALA A 272 -12.31 -11.20 -7.91
CA ALA A 272 -12.53 -11.26 -9.35
C ALA A 272 -11.80 -10.14 -10.13
N VAL A 273 -11.80 -8.90 -9.66
CA VAL A 273 -11.10 -7.76 -10.29
C VAL A 273 -9.59 -8.00 -10.25
N VAL A 274 -9.07 -8.39 -9.09
CA VAL A 274 -7.65 -8.72 -8.91
C VAL A 274 -7.23 -9.89 -9.81
N ARG A 275 -8.01 -10.99 -9.85
CA ARG A 275 -7.72 -12.14 -10.72
C ARG A 275 -7.76 -11.77 -12.20
N SER A 276 -8.73 -10.95 -12.60
CA SER A 276 -8.83 -10.44 -13.98
C SER A 276 -7.59 -9.64 -14.34
N PHE A 277 -7.18 -8.70 -13.49
CA PHE A 277 -5.98 -7.89 -13.69
C PHE A 277 -4.72 -8.77 -13.80
N LEU A 278 -4.50 -9.69 -12.86
CA LEU A 278 -3.31 -10.56 -12.88
C LEU A 278 -3.31 -11.52 -14.09
N SER A 279 -4.47 -11.85 -14.66
CA SER A 279 -4.55 -12.70 -15.84
C SER A 279 -4.01 -12.03 -17.12
N GLU A 280 -3.95 -10.69 -17.15
CA GLU A 280 -3.40 -9.93 -18.29
C GLU A 280 -1.90 -10.16 -18.48
N TYR A 281 -1.19 -10.55 -17.42
CA TYR A 281 0.27 -10.73 -17.41
C TYR A 281 0.71 -12.19 -17.37
N ARG A 282 -0.17 -13.12 -17.75
CA ARG A 282 0.18 -14.53 -17.87
C ARG A 282 0.74 -14.78 -19.27
N SER A 283 1.92 -15.40 -19.35
CA SER A 283 2.42 -15.87 -20.64
C SER A 283 1.64 -17.11 -21.09
N PHE A 284 1.22 -17.14 -22.36
CA PHE A 284 0.58 -18.31 -22.99
C PHE A 284 1.56 -19.47 -23.22
#